data_AF-A0A5E6N0N9-F1
#
_entry.id   AF-A0A5E6N0N9-F1
#
_cell.length_a   1.000
_cell.length_b   1.000
_cell.length_c   1.000
_cell.angle_alpha   90.00
_cell.angle_beta   90.00
_cell.angle_gamma   90.00
#
_symmetry.space_group_name_H-M   'P 1'
#
loop_
_entity.id
_entity.type
_entity.pdbx_description
1 polymer ?
#
loop_
_entity_poly.entity_id
_entity_poly.type
_entity_poly.pdbx_seq_one_letter_code
_entity_poly.pdbx_strand_id
1 'polypeptide(L)' 'MQRSLILLFSNDIFVQTNATAATMALNDSFNKNVPYSFNCKEAKTHGEGGDIVGHPLAGDILIIDDVITALIR' A
#
# COMPACT_ATOMS: atom_id res chain seq x y z
N MET A 1 21.78 -8.32 3.40
CA MET A 1 20.65 -8.22 2.46
C MET A 1 19.44 -7.78 3.28
N GLN A 2 19.15 -6.48 3.33
CA GLN A 2 17.99 -5.99 4.10
C GLN A 2 16.72 -6.35 3.30
N ARG A 3 15.86 -7.16 3.90
CA ARG A 3 14.55 -7.48 3.34
C ARG A 3 13.64 -6.29 3.66
N SER A 4 13.32 -5.50 2.64
CA SER A 4 12.43 -4.34 2.79
C SER A 4 11.01 -4.85 2.93
N LEU A 5 10.35 -4.50 4.03
CA LEU A 5 8.90 -4.69 4.19
C LEU A 5 8.19 -3.62 3.36
N ILE A 6 7.19 -3.99 2.56
CA ILE A 6 6.36 -3.04 1.80
C ILE A 6 4.93 -3.12 2.33
N LEU A 7 4.33 -1.97 2.60
CA LEU A 7 2.90 -1.89 2.95
C LEU A 7 2.07 -1.75 1.69
N LEU A 8 1.24 -2.74 1.39
CA LEU A 8 0.31 -2.70 0.27
C LEU A 8 -1.10 -2.42 0.78
N PHE A 9 -1.69 -1.29 0.39
CA PHE A 9 -3.05 -0.95 0.79
C PHE A 9 -4.08 -1.38 -0.27
N SER A 10 -5.12 -2.08 0.19
CA SER A 10 -6.13 -2.70 -0.68
C SER A 10 -7.27 -1.73 -1.02
N ASN A 11 -7.59 -1.65 -2.32
CA ASN A 11 -8.91 -1.44 -2.94
C ASN A 11 -9.92 -0.42 -2.37
N ASP A 12 -9.51 0.79 -1.98
CA ASP A 12 -10.47 1.91 -1.80
C ASP A 12 -9.96 3.25 -2.32
N ILE A 13 -10.88 4.04 -2.90
CA ILE A 13 -10.61 5.31 -3.58
C ILE A 13 -10.04 6.41 -2.64
N PHE A 14 -10.07 6.17 -1.32
CA PHE A 14 -9.54 7.05 -0.26
C PHE A 14 -8.20 6.60 0.34
N VAL A 15 -7.57 5.55 -0.20
CA VAL A 15 -6.41 4.86 0.41
C VAL A 15 -5.13 5.69 0.51
N GLN A 16 -4.91 6.69 -0.35
CA GLN A 16 -3.63 7.44 -0.35
C GLN A 16 -3.37 8.16 1.00
N THR A 17 -4.41 8.69 1.63
CA THR A 17 -4.29 9.36 2.94
C THR A 17 -3.98 8.37 4.06
N ASN A 18 -4.64 7.21 4.08
CA ASN A 18 -4.42 6.17 5.09
C ASN A 18 -3.03 5.56 4.98
N ALA A 19 -2.56 5.30 3.75
CA ALA A 19 -1.23 4.77 3.50
C ALA A 19 -0.12 5.72 3.98
N THR A 20 -0.29 7.01 3.71
CA THR A 20 0.65 8.04 4.16
C THR A 20 0.63 8.18 5.68
N ALA A 21 -0.55 8.23 6.30
CA ALA A 21 -0.71 8.35 7.74
C ALA A 21 -0.10 7.15 8.49
N ALA A 22 -0.33 5.93 8.02
CA ALA A 22 0.25 4.72 8.60
C ALA A 22 1.78 4.72 8.51
N THR A 23 2.33 5.13 7.37
CA THR A 23 3.80 5.22 7.18
C THR A 23 4.40 6.28 8.09
N MET A 24 3.74 7.44 8.23
CA MET A 24 4.18 8.51 9.15
C MET A 24 4.17 8.03 10.60
N ALA A 25 3.10 7.37 11.04
CA ALA A 25 2.99 6.82 12.39
C ALA A 25 4.03 5.72 12.67
N LEU A 26 4.32 4.86 11.70
CA LEU A 26 5.38 3.84 11.82
C LEU A 26 6.77 4.46 11.94
N ASN A 27 7.03 5.54 11.21
CA ASN A 27 8.27 6.26 11.32
C ASN A 27 8.39 6.99 12.68
N ASP A 28 7.32 7.64 13.14
CA ASP A 28 7.33 8.40 14.40
C ASP A 28 7.40 7.49 15.64
N SER A 29 6.54 6.46 15.71
CA SER A 29 6.42 5.60 16.89
C SER A 29 7.46 4.47 16.95
N PHE A 30 8.00 4.05 15.81
CA PHE A 30 8.89 2.88 15.72
C PHE A 30 10.19 3.14 14.96
N ASN A 31 10.43 4.37 14.48
CA ASN A 31 11.60 4.74 13.66
C ASN A 31 11.77 3.81 12.44
N LYS A 32 10.65 3.34 11.87
CA LYS A 32 10.61 2.47 10.70
C LYS A 32 10.19 3.27 9.47
N ASN A 33 11.14 3.52 8.58
CA ASN A 33 10.86 4.05 7.25
C ASN A 33 10.49 2.90 6.31
N VAL A 34 9.19 2.59 6.24
CA VAL A 34 8.67 1.48 5.46
C VAL A 34 8.11 2.02 4.13
N PRO A 35 8.58 1.56 2.96
CA PRO A 35 7.96 1.92 1.70
C PRO A 35 6.51 1.41 1.63
N TYR A 36 5.66 2.15 0.92
CA TYR A 36 4.27 1.77 0.72
C TYR A 36 3.89 1.82 -0.76
N SER A 37 2.85 1.07 -1.09
CA SER A 37 2.18 1.04 -2.39
C SER A 37 0.69 0.84 -2.19
N PHE A 38 -0.13 1.25 -3.15
CA PHE A 38 -1.57 1.04 -3.09
C PHE A 38 -2.12 0.64 -4.45
N ASN A 39 -3.25 -0.08 -4.43
CA ASN A 39 -3.97 -0.46 -5.62
C ASN A 39 -4.93 0.67 -6.07
N CYS A 40 -4.76 1.15 -7.30
CA CYS A 40 -5.60 2.11 -7.98
C CYS A 40 -6.62 1.34 -8.84
N LYS A 41 -7.88 1.31 -8.40
CA LYS A 41 -9.00 0.64 -9.10
C LYS A 41 -9.28 1.16 -10.51
N GLU A 42 -8.84 2.37 -10.85
CA GLU A 42 -8.96 2.92 -12.19
C GLU A 42 -7.62 2.82 -12.91
N ALA A 43 -7.54 1.90 -13.88
CA ALA A 43 -6.40 1.80 -14.76
C ALA A 43 -6.17 3.16 -15.44
N LYS A 44 -5.03 3.79 -15.17
CA LYS A 44 -4.68 5.04 -15.84
C LYS A 44 -4.45 4.74 -17.32
N THR A 45 -5.30 5.30 -18.18
CA THR A 45 -5.23 5.11 -19.64
C THR A 45 -4.03 5.78 -20.29
N HIS A 46 -3.19 6.48 -19.51
CA HIS A 46 -2.01 7.21 -19.97
C HIS A 46 -0.72 6.63 -19.37
N GLY A 47 -0.33 5.44 -19.83
CA GLY A 47 1.06 4.99 -19.84
C GLY A 47 1.71 4.59 -18.50
N GLU A 48 1.03 4.68 -17.36
CA GLU A 48 1.54 4.17 -16.08
C GLU A 48 1.14 2.69 -15.93
N GLY A 49 2.13 1.80 -16.08
CA GLY A 49 1.93 0.36 -16.11
C GLY A 49 1.34 -0.22 -14.84
N GLY A 50 0.05 -0.58 -14.89
CA GLY A 50 -0.63 -1.43 -13.93
C GLY A 50 -1.39 -0.70 -12.83
N ASP A 51 -2.09 -1.47 -12.00
CA ASP A 51 -2.99 -0.94 -10.97
C ASP A 51 -2.25 -0.56 -9.68
N ILE A 52 -0.92 -0.67 -9.60
CA ILE A 52 -0.17 -0.41 -8.36
C ILE A 52 0.62 0.89 -8.47
N VAL A 53 0.40 1.79 -7.51
CA VAL A 53 1.12 3.06 -7.39
C VAL A 53 1.98 3.04 -6.12
N GLY A 54 3.26 3.41 -6.24
CA GLY A 54 4.20 3.48 -5.11
C GLY A 54 5.47 2.68 -5.34
N HIS A 55 6.04 2.12 -4.28
CA HIS A 55 7.27 1.32 -4.37
C HIS A 55 7.03 0.02 -5.17
N PRO A 56 8.00 -0.45 -5.98
CA PRO A 56 7.87 -1.73 -6.67
C PRO A 56 7.65 -2.88 -5.68
N LEU A 57 6.67 -3.75 -5.94
CA LEU A 57 6.37 -4.89 -5.08
C LEU A 57 7.47 -5.95 -5.16
N ALA A 58 8.37 -5.96 -4.18
CA ALA A 58 9.47 -6.91 -4.06
C ALA A 58 9.80 -7.19 -2.59
N GLY A 59 10.11 -8.45 -2.26
CA GLY A 59 10.45 -8.84 -0.89
C GLY A 59 9.22 -9.18 -0.06
N ASP A 60 9.23 -8.76 1.21
CA ASP A 60 8.17 -9.10 2.16
C ASP A 60 7.07 -8.03 2.10
N ILE A 61 5.83 -8.42 1.84
CA ILE A 61 4.70 -7.49 1.62
C ILE A 61 3.65 -7.70 2.71
N LEU A 62 3.25 -6.63 3.39
CA LEU A 62 2.15 -6.61 4.34
C LEU A 62 0.95 -5.91 3.71
N ILE A 63 -0.16 -6.63 3.55
CA ILE A 63 -1.40 -6.07 3.03
C ILE A 63 -2.18 -5.43 4.19
N ILE A 64 -2.59 -4.17 4.01
CA ILE A 64 -3.42 -3.42 4.94
C ILE A 64 -4.74 -3.09 4.24
N ASP A 65 -5.84 -3.37 4.94
CA ASP A 65 -7.19 -3.12 4.46
C ASP A 65 -7.96 -2.36 5.57
N ASP A 66 -8.78 -1.38 5.19
CA ASP A 66 -9.54 -0.55 6.12
C ASP A 66 -10.79 -1.32 6.60
N VAL A 67 -11.55 -1.86 5.65
CA VAL A 67 -12.76 -2.63 5.92
C VAL A 67 -12.77 -3.90 5.08
N ILE A 68 -12.48 -5.03 5.73
CA ILE A 68 -12.71 -6.34 5.12
C ILE A 68 -14.18 -6.71 5.35
N THR A 69 -15.04 -6.42 4.38
CA THR A 69 -16.40 -6.99 4.36
C THR A 69 -16.33 -8.43 3.85
N ALA A 70 -17.04 -9.35 4.49
CA ALA A 70 -17.03 -10.75 4.11
C ALA A 70 -17.58 -10.95 2.70
N LEU A 71 -16.70 -11.16 1.71
CA LEU A 71 -17.05 -11.71 0.42
C LEU A 71 -16.72 -13.21 0.43
N ILE A 72 -17.52 -13.98 1.16
CA ILE A 72 -17.54 -15.44 1.00
C ILE A 72 -18.71 -15.75 0.08
N ARG A 73 -18.41 -15.91 -1.20
CA ARG A 73 -19.03 -16.91 -2.07
C ARG A 73 -18.10 -17.28 -3.21
#